data_AF-T5KLF9-F1
#
_entry.id   AF-T5KLF9-F1
#
_cell.length_a   1.000
_cell.length_b   1.000
_cell.length_c   1.000
_cell.angle_alpha   90.00
_cell.angle_beta   90.00
_cell.angle_gamma   90.00
#
_symmetry.space_group_name_H-M   'P 1'
#
loop_
_entity.id
_entity.type
_entity.pdbx_description
1 polymer ?
#
loop_
_entity_poly.entity_id
_entity_poly.type
_entity_poly.pdbx_seq_one_letter_code
_entity_poly.pdbx_strand_id
1 'polypeptide(L)'
;MAETTDARVAVYLDFDNIVISWYDRVHGRNAYGKDRQRISENPNDPEVTDRLSRAMIEVGAIIDYAASFGTLVLTRAYADWSSPVNAEYRSQLVARAVDLVQLFPAAAYAKNGADIRLAVDAVEDMFRLPDLTHVVIVAGDSDYVPLAQRCKRLGRYVIGVGVSGSTAKSLAAACDEFESYDSLPGVVRPVKAAPAVAAKSEAVAEPAPEAVPDVADAVKAKTPRRAKSKAAAPKVEEPKLDEQGEATQLLERALRLGHDKADADEWLHSSAVKTHMRRMDPSFSEKALGYRSFSDFLKSRDDIAELEETGHERLVRLREPAA
;
A
#
# COMPACT_ATOMS: atom_id res chain seq x y z
N MET A 1 -6.27 -36.21 -13.15
CA MET A 1 -6.75 -35.25 -12.15
C MET A 1 -7.29 -34.05 -12.92
N ALA A 2 -8.22 -33.27 -12.37
CA ALA A 2 -8.58 -32.00 -13.02
C ALA A 2 -7.40 -31.04 -12.83
N GLU A 3 -6.82 -30.55 -13.92
CA GLU A 3 -5.81 -29.51 -13.86
C GLU A 3 -6.51 -28.21 -13.45
N THR A 4 -6.11 -27.64 -12.32
CA THR A 4 -6.63 -26.35 -11.86
C THR A 4 -6.03 -25.27 -12.75
N THR A 5 -6.78 -24.85 -13.76
CA THR A 5 -6.37 -23.86 -14.78
C THR A 5 -6.20 -22.45 -14.24
N ASP A 6 -6.53 -22.22 -12.96
CA ASP A 6 -6.31 -20.93 -12.28
C ASP A 6 -5.03 -20.96 -11.45
N ALA A 7 -4.30 -19.86 -11.48
CA ALA A 7 -3.10 -19.66 -10.70
C ALA A 7 -3.41 -19.48 -9.20
N ARG A 8 -2.41 -19.80 -8.39
CA ARG A 8 -2.50 -19.95 -6.93
C ARG A 8 -1.44 -19.06 -6.30
N VAL A 9 -1.89 -17.93 -5.76
CA VAL A 9 -1.03 -16.81 -5.32
C VAL A 9 -0.87 -16.81 -3.80
N ALA A 10 0.37 -16.77 -3.32
CA ALA A 10 0.69 -16.48 -1.92
C ALA A 10 1.30 -15.08 -1.79
N VAL A 11 0.80 -14.28 -0.85
CA VAL A 11 1.22 -12.88 -0.64
C VAL A 11 1.90 -12.74 0.72
N TYR A 12 3.09 -12.15 0.73
CA TYR A 12 3.89 -11.92 1.94
C TYR A 12 4.27 -10.44 2.03
N LEU A 13 3.79 -9.77 3.08
CA LEU A 13 4.03 -8.34 3.30
C LEU A 13 5.04 -8.13 4.43
N ASP A 14 6.18 -7.52 4.10
CA ASP A 14 7.03 -6.87 5.09
C ASP A 14 6.39 -5.52 5.44
N PHE A 15 5.56 -5.53 6.48
CA PHE A 15 4.63 -4.44 6.72
C PHE A 15 5.34 -3.18 7.20
N ASP A 16 6.32 -3.34 8.08
CA ASP A 16 7.17 -2.25 8.52
C ASP A 16 7.99 -1.69 7.34
N ASN A 17 8.55 -2.52 6.44
CA ASN A 17 9.31 -2.02 5.27
C ASN A 17 8.46 -1.18 4.30
N ILE A 18 7.26 -1.65 3.93
CA ILE A 18 6.40 -0.93 2.98
C ILE A 18 5.85 0.37 3.60
N VAL A 19 5.41 0.36 4.87
CA VAL A 19 4.90 1.54 5.57
C VAL A 19 6.01 2.59 5.76
N ILE A 20 7.20 2.18 6.22
CA ILE A 20 8.33 3.09 6.43
C ILE A 20 8.80 3.68 5.09
N SER A 21 8.90 2.86 4.04
CA SER A 21 9.31 3.32 2.71
C SER A 21 8.31 4.31 2.11
N TRP A 22 7.01 4.14 2.37
CA TRP A 22 5.97 5.07 1.92
C TRP A 22 6.00 6.38 2.70
N TYR A 23 6.15 6.31 4.03
CA TYR A 23 6.28 7.49 4.89
C TYR A 23 7.48 8.36 4.49
N ASP A 24 8.63 7.75 4.23
CA ASP A 24 9.84 8.43 3.74
C ASP A 24 9.67 8.99 2.31
N ARG A 25 8.76 8.45 1.50
CA ARG A 25 8.45 8.99 0.18
C ARG A 25 7.50 10.19 0.24
N VAL A 26 6.48 10.14 1.10
CA VAL A 26 5.52 11.23 1.31
C VAL A 26 6.19 12.42 2.00
N HIS A 27 6.93 12.16 3.09
CA HIS A 27 7.49 13.20 3.97
C HIS A 27 8.97 13.52 3.73
N GLY A 28 9.62 12.80 2.82
CA GLY A 28 11.03 12.97 2.46
C GLY A 28 11.99 12.02 3.19
N ARG A 29 13.16 11.82 2.59
CA ARG A 29 14.12 10.77 2.99
C ARG A 29 14.50 10.81 4.48
N ASN A 30 14.42 9.66 5.12
CA ASN A 30 14.59 9.45 6.56
C ASN A 30 13.72 10.41 7.39
N ALA A 31 12.43 10.52 7.06
CA ALA A 31 11.43 11.21 7.87
C ALA A 31 10.95 10.29 8.99
N TYR A 32 10.61 9.03 8.68
CA TYR A 32 10.14 8.09 9.68
C TYR A 32 11.19 7.87 10.78
N GLY A 33 12.47 7.77 10.42
CA GLY A 33 13.56 7.63 11.39
C GLY A 33 13.77 8.84 12.31
N LYS A 34 13.27 10.04 11.95
CA LYS A 34 13.24 11.22 12.83
C LYS A 34 12.00 11.20 13.72
N ASP A 35 10.85 10.89 13.13
CA ASP A 35 9.55 10.99 13.79
C ASP A 35 9.26 9.79 14.71
N ARG A 36 9.93 8.65 14.51
CA ARG A 36 9.75 7.37 15.25
C ARG A 36 9.68 7.53 16.77
N GLN A 37 10.50 8.39 17.36
CA GLN A 37 10.45 8.61 18.82
C GLN A 37 9.17 9.35 19.23
N ARG A 38 8.79 10.43 18.54
CA ARG A 38 7.56 11.18 18.78
C ARG A 38 6.32 10.31 18.56
N ILE A 39 6.34 9.49 17.51
CA ILE A 39 5.32 8.49 17.17
C ILE A 39 5.14 7.47 18.32
N SER A 40 6.25 6.97 18.88
CA SER A 40 6.23 5.98 19.97
C SER A 40 5.76 6.57 21.30
N GLU A 41 6.24 7.78 21.65
CA GLU A 41 5.94 8.43 22.94
C GLU A 41 4.57 9.12 22.95
N ASN A 42 4.14 9.69 21.82
CA ASN A 42 2.94 10.51 21.69
C ASN A 42 2.16 10.18 20.39
N PRO A 43 1.65 8.94 20.20
CA PRO A 43 0.95 8.55 18.96
C PRO A 43 -0.34 9.35 18.70
N ASN A 44 -0.95 9.91 19.76
CA ASN A 44 -2.16 10.75 19.69
C ASN A 44 -1.86 12.25 19.51
N ASP A 45 -0.63 12.61 19.15
CA ASP A 45 -0.27 13.99 18.78
C ASP A 45 -0.91 14.33 17.41
N PRO A 46 -1.70 15.41 17.28
CA PRO A 46 -2.40 15.73 16.03
C PRO A 46 -1.50 15.85 14.80
N GLU A 47 -0.24 16.27 14.96
CA GLU A 47 0.73 16.35 13.87
C GLU A 47 1.24 14.95 13.49
N VAL A 48 1.41 14.04 14.46
CA VAL A 48 1.72 12.63 14.20
C VAL A 48 0.56 11.97 13.46
N THR A 49 -0.69 12.17 13.91
CA THR A 49 -1.88 11.60 13.30
C THR A 49 -2.08 12.10 11.86
N ASP A 50 -1.93 13.40 11.61
CA ASP A 50 -1.98 13.98 10.26
C ASP A 50 -0.88 13.41 9.34
N ARG A 51 0.37 13.33 9.84
CA ARG A 51 1.49 12.79 9.05
C ARG A 51 1.34 11.30 8.76
N LEU A 52 0.85 10.51 9.71
CA LEU A 52 0.54 9.09 9.49
C LEU A 52 -0.60 8.90 8.50
N SER A 53 -1.71 9.65 8.64
CA SER A 53 -2.85 9.60 7.73
C SER A 53 -2.46 9.93 6.27
N ARG A 54 -1.69 11.01 6.05
CA ARG A 54 -1.18 11.39 4.72
C ARG A 54 -0.20 10.37 4.10
N ALA A 55 0.34 9.47 4.91
CA ALA A 55 1.26 8.41 4.51
C ALA A 55 0.72 7.02 4.87
N MET A 56 -0.61 6.86 4.90
CA MET A 56 -1.23 5.56 4.98
C MET A 56 -1.02 4.81 3.66
N ILE A 57 -0.79 3.49 3.73
CA ILE A 57 -0.81 2.62 2.55
C ILE A 57 -2.21 2.03 2.30
N GLU A 58 -2.52 1.76 1.04
CA GLU A 58 -3.69 1.03 0.58
C GLU A 58 -3.37 -0.46 0.50
N VAL A 59 -3.56 -1.16 1.62
CA VAL A 59 -3.40 -2.62 1.69
C VAL A 59 -4.38 -3.31 0.73
N GLY A 60 -5.55 -2.70 0.50
CA GLY A 60 -6.51 -3.13 -0.52
C GLY A 60 -5.88 -3.18 -1.93
N ALA A 61 -5.26 -2.10 -2.39
CA ALA A 61 -4.65 -2.03 -3.72
C ALA A 61 -3.52 -3.06 -3.93
N ILE A 62 -2.73 -3.34 -2.89
CA ILE A 62 -1.69 -4.37 -2.91
C ILE A 62 -2.30 -5.77 -3.10
N ILE A 63 -3.39 -6.07 -2.40
CA ILE A 63 -4.06 -7.38 -2.46
C ILE A 63 -4.90 -7.51 -3.75
N ASP A 64 -5.48 -6.42 -4.26
CA ASP A 64 -6.16 -6.37 -5.56
C ASP A 64 -5.20 -6.65 -6.71
N TYR A 65 -4.00 -6.04 -6.68
CA TYR A 65 -2.92 -6.32 -7.62
C TYR A 65 -2.46 -7.79 -7.54
N ALA A 66 -2.30 -8.34 -6.33
CA ALA A 66 -1.99 -9.77 -6.17
C ALA A 66 -3.11 -10.70 -6.71
N ALA A 67 -4.37 -10.25 -6.70
CA ALA A 67 -5.53 -11.01 -7.13
C ALA A 67 -5.78 -11.01 -8.67
N SER A 68 -5.04 -10.22 -9.46
CA SER A 68 -5.07 -10.34 -10.93
C SER A 68 -4.37 -11.64 -11.36
N PHE A 69 -3.20 -11.90 -10.78
CA PHE A 69 -2.36 -13.09 -11.04
C PHE A 69 -3.01 -14.44 -10.70
N GLY A 70 -4.16 -14.47 -10.02
CA GLY A 70 -4.88 -15.73 -9.74
C GLY A 70 -5.68 -15.71 -8.44
N THR A 71 -6.14 -16.89 -8.03
CA THR A 71 -6.81 -17.09 -6.75
C THR A 71 -5.81 -16.98 -5.59
N LEU A 72 -6.07 -16.06 -4.66
CA LEU A 72 -5.30 -15.89 -3.43
C LEU A 72 -5.44 -17.13 -2.53
N VAL A 73 -4.32 -17.65 -2.04
CA VAL A 73 -4.24 -18.86 -1.21
C VAL A 73 -3.97 -18.51 0.26
N LEU A 74 -3.08 -17.55 0.46
CA LEU A 74 -2.75 -16.96 1.75
C LEU A 74 -2.27 -15.53 1.53
N THR A 75 -2.52 -14.66 2.50
CA THR A 75 -1.96 -13.31 2.57
C THR A 75 -1.49 -13.09 4.00
N ARG A 76 -0.17 -13.02 4.21
CA ARG A 76 0.44 -12.80 5.54
C ARG A 76 1.15 -11.46 5.60
N ALA A 77 0.96 -10.73 6.68
CA ALA A 77 1.75 -9.56 7.01
C ALA A 77 2.63 -9.81 8.25
N TYR A 78 3.85 -9.29 8.21
CA TYR A 78 4.88 -9.47 9.24
C TYR A 78 5.22 -8.09 9.82
N ALA A 79 4.97 -7.92 11.12
CA ALA A 79 5.18 -6.64 11.82
C ALA A 79 5.24 -6.83 13.35
N ASP A 80 5.63 -5.76 14.05
CA ASP A 80 5.18 -5.59 15.44
C ASP A 80 3.79 -4.92 15.46
N TRP A 81 2.72 -5.69 15.68
CA TRP A 81 1.34 -5.20 15.78
C TRP A 81 1.04 -4.52 17.12
N SER A 82 2.00 -4.50 18.07
CA SER A 82 1.93 -3.65 19.26
C SER A 82 2.45 -2.22 19.00
N SER A 83 3.09 -1.98 17.85
CA SER A 83 3.45 -0.64 17.37
C SER A 83 2.19 0.19 17.08
N PRO A 84 2.05 1.42 17.61
CA PRO A 84 0.91 2.29 17.31
C PRO A 84 0.69 2.52 15.81
N VAL A 85 1.77 2.63 15.03
CA VAL A 85 1.70 2.82 13.56
C VAL A 85 0.99 1.65 12.88
N ASN A 86 1.29 0.42 13.30
CA ASN A 86 0.78 -0.78 12.67
C ASN A 86 -0.66 -1.11 13.15
N ALA A 87 -1.04 -0.60 14.33
CA ALA A 87 -2.38 -0.74 14.89
C ALA A 87 -3.46 0.02 14.10
N GLU A 88 -3.14 1.17 13.50
CA GLU A 88 -4.09 1.96 12.69
C GLU A 88 -4.61 1.17 11.47
N TYR A 89 -3.79 0.30 10.89
CA TYR A 89 -4.14 -0.52 9.72
C TYR A 89 -5.11 -1.68 10.01
N ARG A 90 -5.52 -1.86 11.27
CA ARG A 90 -6.41 -2.94 11.71
C ARG A 90 -7.71 -3.02 10.91
N SER A 91 -8.26 -1.89 10.47
CA SER A 91 -9.46 -1.85 9.61
C SER A 91 -9.23 -2.56 8.27
N GLN A 92 -8.23 -2.10 7.50
CA GLN A 92 -7.89 -2.65 6.18
C GLN A 92 -7.47 -4.13 6.27
N LEU A 93 -6.62 -4.48 7.23
CA LEU A 93 -6.08 -5.84 7.41
C LEU A 93 -7.18 -6.86 7.72
N VAL A 94 -8.13 -6.51 8.59
CA VAL A 94 -9.29 -7.38 8.90
C VAL A 94 -10.26 -7.45 7.72
N ALA A 95 -10.52 -6.32 7.05
CA ALA A 95 -11.41 -6.28 5.88
C ALA A 95 -10.92 -7.15 4.70
N ARG A 96 -9.60 -7.34 4.57
CA ARG A 96 -8.97 -8.21 3.56
C ARG A 96 -8.50 -9.57 4.09
N ALA A 97 -8.94 -9.96 5.29
CA ALA A 97 -8.66 -11.25 5.93
C ALA A 97 -7.16 -11.63 6.00
N VAL A 98 -6.30 -10.65 6.26
CA VAL A 98 -4.84 -10.84 6.32
C VAL A 98 -4.43 -11.58 7.60
N ASP A 99 -3.60 -12.61 7.47
CA ASP A 99 -2.99 -13.37 8.56
C ASP A 99 -1.82 -12.56 9.17
N LEU A 100 -1.88 -12.28 10.47
CA LEU A 100 -1.02 -11.29 11.13
C LEU A 100 0.06 -11.96 11.98
N VAL A 101 1.27 -12.05 11.43
CA VAL A 101 2.42 -12.64 12.11
C VAL A 101 3.05 -11.59 13.03
N GLN A 102 2.80 -11.72 14.34
CA GLN A 102 3.39 -10.87 15.38
C GLN A 102 4.88 -11.14 15.56
N LEU A 103 5.66 -10.07 15.58
CA LEU A 103 7.09 -10.08 15.83
C LEU A 103 7.44 -9.05 16.91
N PHE A 104 7.91 -9.51 18.07
CA PHE A 104 8.49 -8.62 19.07
C PHE A 104 9.98 -8.40 18.77
N PRO A 105 10.51 -7.17 18.86
CA PRO A 105 11.94 -6.89 18.69
C PRO A 105 12.81 -7.65 19.71
N ALA A 106 13.45 -8.73 19.27
CA ALA A 106 14.22 -9.64 20.15
C ALA A 106 15.42 -8.96 20.85
N ALA A 107 15.90 -7.84 20.30
CA ALA A 107 16.84 -6.92 20.92
C ALA A 107 16.71 -5.54 20.28
N ALA A 108 17.22 -4.48 20.93
CA ALA A 108 17.22 -3.11 20.40
C ALA A 108 17.96 -2.93 19.05
N TYR A 109 18.72 -3.95 18.62
CA TYR A 109 19.46 -3.99 17.35
C TYR A 109 19.01 -5.10 16.39
N ALA A 110 17.98 -5.89 16.74
CA ALA A 110 17.47 -6.99 15.93
C ALA A 110 16.56 -6.46 14.80
N LYS A 111 17.17 -5.88 13.76
CA LYS A 111 16.47 -5.17 12.68
C LYS A 111 15.73 -6.07 11.69
N ASN A 112 16.24 -7.28 11.48
CA ASN A 112 15.86 -8.20 10.38
C ASN A 112 14.86 -9.29 10.81
N GLY A 113 14.06 -9.03 11.84
CA GLY A 113 13.15 -10.03 12.43
C GLY A 113 11.99 -10.43 11.52
N ALA A 114 11.50 -9.48 10.70
CA ALA A 114 10.43 -9.71 9.73
C ALA A 114 10.93 -10.53 8.55
N ASP A 115 11.98 -10.05 7.89
CA ASP A 115 12.60 -10.65 6.71
C ASP A 115 13.04 -12.10 6.93
N ILE A 116 13.67 -12.41 8.07
CA ILE A 116 14.03 -13.79 8.41
C ILE A 116 12.76 -14.66 8.59
N ARG A 117 11.74 -14.17 9.29
CA ARG A 117 10.52 -14.96 9.55
C ARG A 117 9.70 -15.15 8.27
N LEU A 118 9.54 -14.10 7.48
CA LEU A 118 8.85 -14.09 6.19
C LEU A 118 9.54 -15.08 5.22
N ALA A 119 10.86 -15.05 5.12
CA ALA A 119 11.60 -15.96 4.25
C ALA A 119 11.53 -17.43 4.70
N VAL A 120 11.47 -17.71 6.00
CA VAL A 120 11.25 -19.07 6.53
C VAL A 120 9.84 -19.55 6.21
N ASP A 121 8.81 -18.78 6.57
CA ASP A 121 7.41 -19.12 6.36
C ASP A 121 7.09 -19.31 4.87
N ALA A 122 7.55 -18.40 4.00
CA ALA A 122 7.33 -18.50 2.56
C ALA A 122 8.00 -19.74 1.93
N VAL A 123 9.16 -20.17 2.43
CA VAL A 123 9.80 -21.40 1.99
C VAL A 123 9.07 -22.64 2.52
N GLU A 124 8.57 -22.61 3.77
CA GLU A 124 7.79 -23.71 4.34
C GLU A 124 6.44 -23.89 3.61
N ASP A 125 5.70 -22.81 3.37
CA ASP A 125 4.44 -22.84 2.62
C ASP A 125 4.64 -23.35 1.18
N MET A 126 5.72 -22.97 0.49
CA MET A 126 6.05 -23.50 -0.85
C MET A 126 6.22 -25.03 -0.89
N PHE A 127 6.63 -25.65 0.23
CA PHE A 127 6.74 -27.12 0.35
C PHE A 127 5.45 -27.78 0.87
N ARG A 128 4.66 -27.09 1.70
CA ARG A 128 3.38 -27.60 2.23
C ARG A 128 2.22 -27.48 1.25
N LEU A 129 2.25 -26.46 0.40
CA LEU A 129 1.24 -26.13 -0.60
C LEU A 129 1.86 -26.33 -1.99
N PRO A 130 1.92 -27.58 -2.49
CA PRO A 130 2.66 -27.90 -3.72
C PRO A 130 2.06 -27.22 -4.96
N ASP A 131 0.80 -26.82 -4.86
CA ASP A 131 0.00 -26.16 -5.90
C ASP A 131 0.08 -24.63 -5.88
N LEU A 132 0.85 -24.01 -4.98
CA LEU A 132 1.24 -22.60 -5.13
C LEU A 132 2.01 -22.42 -6.43
N THR A 133 1.60 -21.48 -7.28
CA THR A 133 2.30 -21.15 -8.53
C THR A 133 2.94 -19.77 -8.52
N HIS A 134 2.37 -18.82 -7.77
CA HIS A 134 2.82 -17.43 -7.71
C HIS A 134 3.16 -17.01 -6.27
N VAL A 135 4.22 -16.21 -6.11
CA VAL A 135 4.65 -15.63 -4.83
C VAL A 135 4.82 -14.13 -5.00
N VAL A 136 4.01 -13.36 -4.26
CA VAL A 136 4.10 -11.89 -4.18
C VAL A 136 4.90 -11.52 -2.93
N ILE A 137 6.01 -10.80 -3.11
CA ILE A 137 6.85 -10.25 -2.04
C ILE A 137 6.62 -8.74 -2.01
N VAL A 138 5.98 -8.24 -0.96
CA VAL A 138 5.71 -6.80 -0.78
C VAL A 138 6.78 -6.22 0.16
N ALA A 139 7.91 -5.83 -0.44
CA ALA A 139 9.08 -5.26 0.23
C ALA A 139 9.99 -4.53 -0.77
N GLY A 140 10.80 -3.59 -0.29
CA GLY A 140 11.81 -2.89 -1.09
C GLY A 140 13.25 -3.41 -0.94
N ASP A 141 13.58 -4.18 0.11
CA ASP A 141 14.99 -4.42 0.47
C ASP A 141 15.69 -5.51 -0.37
N SER A 142 16.98 -5.28 -0.60
CA SER A 142 17.94 -6.27 -1.10
C SER A 142 17.99 -7.58 -0.31
N ASP A 143 17.69 -7.59 0.99
CA ASP A 143 17.72 -8.82 1.81
C ASP A 143 16.67 -9.87 1.37
N TYR A 144 15.68 -9.49 0.54
CA TYR A 144 14.73 -10.43 -0.09
C TYR A 144 15.23 -11.08 -1.39
N VAL A 145 16.38 -10.67 -1.94
CA VAL A 145 16.96 -11.27 -3.16
C VAL A 145 17.16 -12.79 -3.06
N PRO A 146 17.70 -13.35 -1.96
CA PRO A 146 17.85 -14.81 -1.81
C PRO A 146 16.51 -15.55 -1.76
N LEU A 147 15.44 -14.91 -1.24
CA LEU A 147 14.09 -15.47 -1.22
C LEU A 147 13.52 -15.52 -2.64
N ALA A 148 13.54 -14.40 -3.38
CA ALA A 148 13.06 -14.36 -4.77
C ALA A 148 13.80 -15.40 -5.65
N GLN A 149 15.12 -15.49 -5.54
CA GLN A 149 15.93 -16.51 -6.22
C GLN A 149 15.62 -17.95 -5.76
N ARG A 150 15.18 -18.15 -4.51
CA ARG A 150 14.74 -19.48 -4.02
C ARG A 150 13.37 -19.85 -4.58
N CYS A 151 12.41 -18.92 -4.62
CA CYS A 151 11.09 -19.11 -5.20
C CYS A 151 11.17 -19.47 -6.70
N LYS A 152 11.91 -18.71 -7.51
CA LYS A 152 12.12 -19.01 -8.94
C LYS A 152 12.77 -20.38 -9.17
N ARG A 153 13.78 -20.72 -8.37
CA ARG A 153 14.45 -22.03 -8.39
C ARG A 153 13.56 -23.19 -7.92
N LEU A 154 12.43 -22.93 -7.27
CA LEU A 154 11.40 -23.91 -6.91
C LEU A 154 10.22 -23.89 -7.89
N GLY A 155 10.32 -23.20 -9.03
CA GLY A 155 9.27 -23.16 -10.05
C GLY A 155 8.05 -22.35 -9.61
N ARG A 156 8.27 -21.20 -8.95
CA ARG A 156 7.23 -20.18 -8.70
C ARG A 156 7.51 -18.94 -9.52
N TYR A 157 6.46 -18.33 -10.06
CA TYR A 157 6.52 -16.98 -10.64
C TYR A 157 6.57 -15.97 -9.49
N VAL A 158 7.53 -15.04 -9.51
CA VAL A 158 7.77 -14.10 -8.40
C VAL A 158 7.42 -12.68 -8.80
N ILE A 159 6.49 -12.08 -8.07
CA ILE A 159 6.10 -10.68 -8.22
C ILE A 159 6.68 -9.90 -7.03
N GLY A 160 7.45 -8.84 -7.31
CA GLY A 160 7.86 -7.88 -6.29
C GLY A 160 6.97 -6.64 -6.28
N VAL A 161 6.65 -6.12 -5.10
CA VAL A 161 5.92 -4.84 -4.93
C VAL A 161 6.65 -3.96 -3.92
N GLY A 162 7.00 -2.74 -4.29
CA GLY A 162 7.72 -1.82 -3.39
C GLY A 162 7.70 -0.36 -3.81
N VAL A 163 8.04 0.54 -2.88
CA VAL A 163 7.98 1.99 -3.10
C VAL A 163 9.17 2.47 -3.96
N SER A 164 8.89 3.10 -5.10
CA SER A 164 9.96 3.55 -6.00
C SER A 164 10.82 4.63 -5.34
N GLY A 165 12.13 4.53 -5.56
CA GLY A 165 13.15 5.32 -4.86
C GLY A 165 13.67 4.67 -3.57
N SER A 166 12.90 3.73 -2.98
CA SER A 166 13.34 2.92 -1.83
C SER A 166 13.71 1.49 -2.24
N THR A 167 13.04 0.92 -3.24
CA THR A 167 13.33 -0.43 -3.78
C THR A 167 14.79 -0.59 -4.27
N ALA A 168 15.44 -1.68 -3.85
CA ALA A 168 16.72 -2.13 -4.38
C ALA A 168 16.59 -2.72 -5.79
N LYS A 169 17.39 -2.22 -6.74
CA LYS A 169 17.41 -2.73 -8.14
C LYS A 169 17.72 -4.22 -8.25
N SER A 170 18.46 -4.77 -7.29
CA SER A 170 18.78 -6.19 -7.20
C SER A 170 17.56 -7.05 -6.88
N LEU A 171 16.60 -6.55 -6.08
CA LEU A 171 15.35 -7.25 -5.80
C LEU A 171 14.48 -7.30 -7.08
N ALA A 172 14.29 -6.17 -7.74
CA ALA A 172 13.55 -6.11 -9.00
C ALA A 172 14.14 -7.06 -10.08
N ALA A 173 15.47 -7.12 -10.20
CA ALA A 173 16.16 -8.04 -11.10
C ALA A 173 16.15 -9.52 -10.64
N ALA A 174 15.72 -9.82 -9.42
CA ALA A 174 15.59 -11.18 -8.87
C ALA A 174 14.16 -11.74 -8.96
N CYS A 175 13.16 -10.90 -9.22
CA CYS A 175 11.77 -11.29 -9.48
C CYS A 175 11.58 -11.77 -10.94
N ASP A 176 10.37 -12.18 -11.31
CA ASP A 176 9.91 -12.30 -12.70
C ASP A 176 9.23 -11.02 -13.15
N GLU A 177 8.41 -10.43 -12.29
CA GLU A 177 7.84 -9.09 -12.44
C GLU A 177 8.11 -8.24 -11.20
N PHE A 178 8.28 -6.93 -11.37
CA PHE A 178 8.32 -5.98 -10.27
C PHE A 178 7.48 -4.75 -10.59
N GLU A 179 6.58 -4.38 -9.68
CA GLU A 179 5.74 -3.18 -9.79
C GLU A 179 5.96 -2.23 -8.61
N SER A 180 5.83 -0.93 -8.87
CA SER A 180 5.89 0.03 -7.79
C SER A 180 4.54 0.17 -7.09
N TYR A 181 4.57 0.22 -5.75
CA TYR A 181 3.39 0.48 -4.94
C TYR A 181 2.66 1.77 -5.40
N ASP A 182 3.40 2.83 -5.71
CA ASP A 182 2.88 4.08 -6.26
C ASP A 182 2.39 4.04 -7.73
N SER A 183 2.49 2.89 -8.40
CA SER A 183 1.83 2.62 -9.69
C SER A 183 0.46 1.97 -9.53
N LEU A 184 0.16 1.34 -8.39
CA LEU A 184 -0.99 0.45 -8.24
C LEU A 184 -2.33 1.21 -8.36
N PRO A 185 -3.30 0.69 -9.13
CA PRO A 185 -4.66 1.23 -9.17
C PRO A 185 -5.28 1.35 -7.78
N GLY A 186 -5.74 2.56 -7.43
CA GLY A 186 -6.26 2.91 -6.11
C GLY A 186 -5.28 3.70 -5.23
N VAL A 187 -3.96 3.63 -5.50
CA VAL A 187 -2.97 4.38 -4.71
C VAL A 187 -2.91 5.84 -5.15
N VAL A 188 -3.35 6.76 -4.29
CA VAL A 188 -3.23 8.20 -4.52
C VAL A 188 -1.75 8.60 -4.46
N ARG A 189 -1.19 9.02 -5.60
CA ARG A 189 0.20 9.48 -5.67
C ARG A 189 0.36 10.80 -4.90
N PRO A 190 1.28 10.91 -3.93
CA PRO A 190 1.59 12.18 -3.30
C PRO A 190 2.17 13.13 -4.34
N VAL A 191 1.43 14.19 -4.67
CA VAL A 191 1.89 15.22 -5.62
C VAL A 191 3.08 15.93 -4.99
N LYS A 192 4.28 15.55 -5.44
CA LYS A 192 5.53 16.13 -4.98
C LYS A 192 5.53 17.61 -5.37
N ALA A 193 5.29 18.48 -4.39
CA ALA A 193 5.31 19.92 -4.59
C ALA A 193 6.59 20.31 -5.34
N ALA A 194 6.43 20.88 -6.54
CA ALA A 194 7.57 21.28 -7.35
C ALA A 194 8.43 22.25 -6.53
N PRO A 195 9.76 22.07 -6.45
CA PRO A 195 10.60 22.94 -5.65
C PRO A 195 10.45 24.37 -6.19
N ALA A 196 9.82 25.24 -5.40
CA ALA A 196 9.66 26.64 -5.76
C ALA A 196 11.05 27.20 -6.08
N VAL A 197 11.24 27.63 -7.34
CA VAL A 197 12.55 28.07 -7.81
C VAL A 197 12.92 29.32 -7.02
N ALA A 198 13.82 29.14 -6.05
CA ALA A 198 14.25 30.20 -5.15
C ALA A 198 15.01 31.26 -5.95
N ALA A 199 14.27 32.26 -6.43
CA ALA A 199 14.81 33.43 -7.08
C ALA A 199 15.78 34.10 -6.11
N LYS A 200 17.07 34.01 -6.42
CA LYS A 200 18.13 34.64 -5.62
C LYS A 200 18.00 36.15 -5.75
N SER A 201 17.37 36.78 -4.77
CA SER A 201 17.52 38.22 -4.56
C SER A 201 18.91 38.44 -3.99
N GLU A 202 19.80 39.00 -4.80
CA GLU A 202 21.10 39.47 -4.31
C GLU A 202 20.85 40.64 -3.34
N ALA A 203 21.54 40.61 -2.20
CA ALA A 203 21.54 41.70 -1.22
C ALA A 203 22.99 41.97 -0.81
N VAL A 204 23.38 43.25 -0.83
CA VAL A 204 24.77 43.71 -0.80
C VAL A 204 25.20 44.04 0.63
N ALA A 205 26.41 43.61 1.04
CA ALA A 205 27.09 44.12 2.24
C ALA A 205 27.76 45.47 1.89
N GLU A 206 27.77 46.49 2.74
CA GLU A 206 28.45 46.65 4.05
C GLU A 206 28.09 48.05 4.62
N PRO A 207 28.60 48.51 5.79
CA PRO A 207 29.11 47.82 6.98
C PRO A 207 28.42 48.32 8.28
N ALA A 208 28.94 47.95 9.46
CA ALA A 208 28.51 48.45 10.76
C ALA A 208 29.48 49.49 11.38
N PRO A 209 29.08 50.19 12.46
CA PRO A 209 29.99 50.67 13.49
C PRO A 209 29.73 50.02 14.87
N GLU A 210 30.77 49.91 15.70
CA GLU A 210 30.75 49.28 17.02
C GLU A 210 30.57 50.30 18.17
N ALA A 211 29.99 49.87 19.31
CA ALA A 211 30.45 50.24 20.67
C ALA A 211 29.78 49.39 21.79
N VAL A 212 30.61 48.86 22.69
CA VAL A 212 30.34 48.10 23.93
C VAL A 212 30.30 49.02 25.18
N PRO A 213 30.04 48.55 26.44
CA PRO A 213 29.62 47.23 26.98
C PRO A 213 28.24 47.35 27.72
N ASP A 214 27.83 46.75 28.87
CA ASP A 214 28.48 45.87 29.88
C ASP A 214 27.46 45.10 30.80
N VAL A 215 28.01 44.20 31.64
CA VAL A 215 27.54 43.46 32.85
C VAL A 215 26.05 43.35 33.31
N ALA A 216 25.72 42.08 33.65
CA ALA A 216 24.96 41.59 34.83
C ALA A 216 23.47 42.01 35.01
N ASP A 217 22.55 41.12 35.41
CA ASP A 217 22.63 40.28 36.62
C ASP A 217 21.87 38.94 36.48
N ALA A 218 21.88 38.12 37.54
CA ALA A 218 21.21 36.82 37.62
C ALA A 218 19.84 36.89 38.37
N VAL A 219 19.05 35.80 38.28
CA VAL A 219 18.41 35.08 39.43
C VAL A 219 17.14 34.29 39.01
N LYS A 220 17.21 32.96 39.26
CA LYS A 220 16.15 31.99 39.62
C LYS A 220 14.66 32.26 39.21
N ALA A 221 14.22 31.45 38.24
CA ALA A 221 13.17 30.42 38.38
C ALA A 221 11.86 30.70 39.13
N LYS A 222 10.74 30.32 38.49
CA LYS A 222 9.62 29.59 39.13
C LYS A 222 8.73 28.85 38.12
N THR A 223 8.50 27.56 38.35
CA THR A 223 7.34 26.84 37.80
C THR A 223 6.06 27.29 38.49
N PRO A 224 4.91 27.16 37.83
CA PRO A 224 3.81 26.42 38.45
C PRO A 224 3.24 25.30 37.56
N ARG A 225 2.45 24.41 38.19
CA ARG A 225 2.02 23.12 37.64
C ARG A 225 0.51 22.94 37.81
N ARG A 226 -0.27 23.04 36.73
CA ARG A 226 -1.69 22.63 36.59
C ARG A 226 -2.15 22.85 35.14
N ALA A 227 -3.15 22.16 34.60
CA ALA A 227 -3.99 21.09 35.14
C ALA A 227 -4.30 20.02 34.07
N LYS A 228 -4.80 18.84 34.49
CA LYS A 228 -5.33 17.84 33.54
C LYS A 228 -6.76 18.21 33.13
N SER A 229 -7.04 18.23 31.84
CA SER A 229 -8.40 18.11 31.29
C SER A 229 -8.47 16.84 30.42
N LYS A 230 -9.45 15.97 30.69
CA LYS A 230 -9.81 14.89 29.77
C LYS A 230 -10.68 15.49 28.68
N ALA A 231 -10.15 15.68 27.48
CA ALA A 231 -10.96 15.77 26.27
C ALA A 231 -11.14 14.36 25.71
N ALA A 232 -12.37 13.97 25.39
CA ALA A 232 -12.58 12.79 24.56
C ALA A 232 -12.32 13.18 23.10
N ALA A 233 -11.50 12.40 22.39
CA ALA A 233 -11.27 12.64 20.97
C ALA A 233 -12.60 12.44 20.20
N PRO A 234 -12.97 13.34 19.27
CA PRO A 234 -14.04 13.06 18.34
C PRO A 234 -13.63 11.89 17.46
N LYS A 235 -14.55 10.97 17.16
CA LYS A 235 -14.39 10.11 15.99
C LYS A 235 -14.45 11.00 14.75
N VAL A 236 -13.41 10.95 13.93
CA VAL A 236 -13.55 11.32 12.51
C VAL A 236 -14.31 10.17 11.86
N GLU A 237 -15.52 10.42 11.40
CA GLU A 237 -16.23 9.47 10.55
C GLU A 237 -15.70 9.66 9.12
N GLU A 238 -15.01 8.64 8.62
CA GLU A 238 -14.63 8.55 7.21
C GLU A 238 -15.90 8.60 6.35
N PRO A 239 -15.87 9.29 5.19
CA PRO A 239 -17.01 9.33 4.28
C PRO A 239 -17.18 7.96 3.62
N LYS A 240 -17.95 7.08 4.27
CA LYS A 240 -18.38 5.81 3.67
C LYS A 240 -19.09 6.10 2.37
N LEU A 241 -18.53 5.55 1.30
CA LEU A 241 -19.21 5.40 0.02
C LEU A 241 -20.45 4.51 0.23
N ASP A 242 -21.43 4.62 -0.66
CA ASP A 242 -22.49 3.64 -0.71
C ASP A 242 -22.01 2.37 -1.44
N GLU A 243 -22.77 1.28 -1.29
CA GLU A 243 -22.43 -0.02 -1.91
C GLU A 243 -22.29 0.09 -3.45
N GLN A 244 -22.97 1.07 -4.07
CA GLN A 244 -22.86 1.36 -5.50
C GLN A 244 -21.52 2.02 -5.86
N GLY A 245 -21.03 2.95 -5.05
CA GLY A 245 -19.72 3.59 -5.18
C GLY A 245 -18.56 2.62 -4.93
N GLU A 246 -18.62 1.83 -3.86
CA GLU A 246 -17.62 0.79 -3.57
C GLU A 246 -17.50 -0.23 -4.72
N ALA A 247 -18.64 -0.71 -5.24
CA ALA A 247 -18.68 -1.61 -6.38
C ALA A 247 -18.19 -0.96 -7.70
N THR A 248 -18.31 0.36 -7.83
CA THR A 248 -17.82 1.10 -9.00
C THR A 248 -16.29 1.26 -8.96
N GLN A 249 -15.72 1.55 -7.78
CA GLN A 249 -14.26 1.53 -7.59
C GLN A 249 -13.67 0.12 -7.70
N LEU A 250 -14.43 -0.92 -7.35
CA LEU A 250 -14.06 -2.31 -7.59
C LEU A 250 -14.01 -2.64 -9.09
N LEU A 251 -14.97 -2.14 -9.88
CA LEU A 251 -14.98 -2.28 -11.34
C LEU A 251 -13.81 -1.52 -11.99
N GLU A 252 -13.55 -0.27 -11.59
CA GLU A 252 -12.45 0.54 -12.11
C GLU A 252 -11.08 -0.13 -11.86
N ARG A 253 -10.87 -0.68 -10.66
CA ARG A 253 -9.68 -1.49 -10.34
C ARG A 253 -9.60 -2.77 -11.18
N ALA A 254 -10.69 -3.54 -11.26
CA ALA A 254 -10.69 -4.82 -11.99
C ALA A 254 -10.55 -4.67 -13.50
N LEU A 255 -10.96 -3.53 -14.08
CA LEU A 255 -10.60 -3.15 -15.43
C LEU A 255 -9.10 -2.83 -15.50
N ARG A 256 -8.60 -1.84 -14.76
CA ARG A 256 -7.17 -1.43 -14.82
C ARG A 256 -6.16 -2.54 -14.50
N LEU A 257 -6.55 -3.53 -13.71
CA LEU A 257 -5.71 -4.68 -13.35
C LEU A 257 -5.91 -5.91 -14.25
N GLY A 258 -6.92 -5.88 -15.13
CA GLY A 258 -7.24 -6.97 -16.05
C GLY A 258 -6.69 -6.80 -17.47
N HIS A 259 -6.21 -5.60 -17.85
CA HIS A 259 -5.53 -5.40 -19.14
C HIS A 259 -4.05 -5.79 -18.96
N ASP A 260 -3.51 -6.63 -19.85
CA ASP A 260 -2.07 -6.89 -19.86
C ASP A 260 -1.32 -5.60 -20.22
N LYS A 261 -0.17 -5.36 -19.56
CA LYS A 261 0.58 -4.08 -19.64
C LYS A 261 1.13 -3.73 -21.03
N ALA A 262 0.88 -4.56 -22.04
CA ALA A 262 1.23 -4.34 -23.43
C ALA A 262 0.17 -3.49 -24.18
N ASP A 263 -1.12 -3.73 -23.95
CA ASP A 263 -2.23 -3.17 -24.73
C ASP A 263 -3.36 -2.66 -23.81
N ALA A 264 -3.21 -1.43 -23.31
CA ALA A 264 -4.19 -0.78 -22.44
C ALA A 264 -5.54 -0.47 -23.12
N ASP A 265 -5.63 -0.65 -24.43
CA ASP A 265 -6.86 -0.55 -25.25
C ASP A 265 -7.61 -1.89 -25.41
N GLU A 266 -7.04 -3.02 -24.95
CA GLU A 266 -7.58 -4.35 -25.23
C GLU A 266 -8.95 -4.61 -24.58
N TRP A 267 -9.85 -5.20 -25.36
CA TRP A 267 -11.20 -5.55 -24.96
C TRP A 267 -11.24 -6.81 -24.09
N LEU A 268 -11.51 -6.67 -22.80
CA LEU A 268 -11.60 -7.80 -21.87
C LEU A 268 -12.96 -8.50 -21.95
N HIS A 269 -12.99 -9.84 -21.86
CA HIS A 269 -14.25 -10.54 -21.64
C HIS A 269 -14.89 -10.15 -20.30
N SER A 270 -16.16 -9.75 -20.31
CA SER A 270 -16.87 -9.31 -19.10
C SER A 270 -17.00 -10.41 -18.03
N SER A 271 -16.91 -11.68 -18.44
CA SER A 271 -16.82 -12.84 -17.53
C SER A 271 -15.49 -12.91 -16.78
N ALA A 272 -14.38 -12.54 -17.43
CA ALA A 272 -13.05 -12.46 -16.81
C ALA A 272 -13.01 -11.30 -15.80
N VAL A 273 -13.47 -10.11 -16.20
CA VAL A 273 -13.55 -8.93 -15.30
C VAL A 273 -14.42 -9.22 -14.08
N LYS A 274 -15.60 -9.84 -14.26
CA LYS A 274 -16.45 -10.28 -13.14
C LYS A 274 -15.76 -11.29 -12.22
N THR A 275 -14.96 -12.19 -12.78
CA THR A 275 -14.18 -13.17 -12.01
C THR A 275 -13.09 -12.47 -11.21
N HIS A 276 -12.39 -11.50 -11.81
CA HIS A 276 -11.37 -10.70 -11.15
C HIS A 276 -11.94 -9.84 -10.00
N MET A 277 -13.06 -9.15 -10.22
CA MET A 277 -13.79 -8.43 -9.16
C MET A 277 -14.09 -9.33 -7.96
N ARG A 278 -14.47 -10.60 -8.20
CA ARG A 278 -14.77 -11.57 -7.14
C ARG A 278 -13.54 -12.20 -6.47
N ARG A 279 -12.34 -12.06 -7.04
CA ARG A 279 -11.07 -12.37 -6.35
C ARG A 279 -10.63 -11.22 -5.45
N MET A 280 -10.86 -9.98 -5.88
CA MET A 280 -10.63 -8.78 -5.07
C MET A 280 -11.59 -8.73 -3.87
N ASP A 281 -12.89 -8.88 -4.14
CA ASP A 281 -13.96 -8.86 -3.15
C ASP A 281 -14.97 -9.99 -3.41
N PRO A 282 -14.90 -11.11 -2.68
CA PRO A 282 -15.85 -12.22 -2.78
C PRO A 282 -17.30 -11.87 -2.40
N SER A 283 -17.56 -10.72 -1.76
CA SER A 283 -18.91 -10.27 -1.43
C SER A 283 -19.65 -9.66 -2.63
N PHE A 284 -18.92 -9.25 -3.68
CA PHE A 284 -19.49 -8.56 -4.84
C PHE A 284 -20.59 -9.37 -5.57
N SER A 285 -21.79 -8.80 -5.54
CA SER A 285 -23.00 -9.35 -6.15
C SER A 285 -23.78 -8.25 -6.85
N GLU A 286 -23.83 -8.30 -8.19
CA GLU A 286 -24.60 -7.37 -9.00
C GLU A 286 -26.10 -7.36 -8.61
N LYS A 287 -26.59 -8.48 -8.06
CA LYS A 287 -27.98 -8.64 -7.62
C LYS A 287 -28.28 -8.01 -6.27
N ALA A 288 -27.28 -7.90 -5.38
CA ALA A 288 -27.44 -7.14 -4.13
C ALA A 288 -27.61 -5.64 -4.44
N LEU A 289 -26.83 -5.15 -5.41
CA LEU A 289 -26.88 -3.80 -5.96
C LEU A 289 -28.12 -3.53 -6.85
N GLY A 290 -29.06 -4.47 -6.97
CA GLY A 290 -30.33 -4.33 -7.69
C GLY A 290 -30.33 -4.70 -9.18
N TYR A 291 -29.21 -5.11 -9.76
CA TYR A 291 -29.09 -5.43 -11.19
C TYR A 291 -29.48 -6.89 -11.49
N ARG A 292 -30.10 -7.12 -12.65
CA ARG A 292 -30.57 -8.47 -13.06
C ARG A 292 -29.41 -9.34 -13.54
N SER A 293 -28.46 -8.73 -14.25
CA SER A 293 -27.23 -9.33 -14.79
C SER A 293 -26.03 -8.40 -14.62
N PHE A 294 -24.83 -8.94 -14.82
CA PHE A 294 -23.60 -8.14 -14.78
C PHE A 294 -23.53 -7.13 -15.95
N SER A 295 -24.12 -7.46 -17.10
CA SER A 295 -24.23 -6.52 -18.22
C SER A 295 -25.12 -5.32 -17.87
N ASP A 296 -26.16 -5.47 -17.04
CA ASP A 296 -26.98 -4.35 -16.58
C ASP A 296 -26.20 -3.46 -15.60
N PHE A 297 -25.35 -4.05 -14.75
CA PHE A 297 -24.45 -3.34 -13.83
C PHE A 297 -23.41 -2.52 -14.59
N LEU A 298 -22.80 -3.08 -15.64
CA LEU A 298 -21.87 -2.37 -16.53
C LEU A 298 -22.58 -1.25 -17.32
N LYS A 299 -23.78 -1.51 -17.85
CA LYS A 299 -24.58 -0.51 -18.60
C LYS A 299 -25.05 0.69 -17.78
N SER A 300 -24.91 0.67 -16.45
CA SER A 300 -25.13 1.85 -15.59
C SER A 300 -23.83 2.43 -15.02
N ARG A 301 -22.68 2.08 -15.61
CA ARG A 301 -21.38 2.77 -15.48
C ARG A 301 -20.81 3.02 -16.87
N ASP A 302 -21.63 3.49 -17.81
CA ASP A 302 -21.19 3.86 -19.16
C ASP A 302 -20.30 5.11 -19.17
N ASP A 303 -20.20 5.82 -18.05
CA ASP A 303 -19.19 6.84 -17.76
C ASP A 303 -17.76 6.26 -17.61
N ILE A 304 -17.63 5.04 -17.06
CA ILE A 304 -16.34 4.41 -16.68
C ILE A 304 -15.99 3.19 -17.56
N ALA A 305 -16.98 2.48 -18.08
CA ALA A 305 -16.81 1.22 -18.80
C ALA A 305 -17.51 1.24 -20.17
N GLU A 306 -16.76 1.00 -21.24
CA GLU A 306 -17.34 0.74 -22.56
C GLU A 306 -17.71 -0.73 -22.68
N LEU A 307 -18.89 -1.04 -23.23
CA LEU A 307 -19.38 -2.42 -23.40
C LEU A 307 -19.77 -2.67 -24.86
N GLU A 308 -19.12 -3.63 -25.50
CA GLU A 308 -19.52 -4.16 -26.81
C GLU A 308 -20.33 -5.46 -26.65
N GLU A 309 -21.43 -5.57 -27.38
CA GLU A 309 -22.38 -6.70 -27.31
C GLU A 309 -22.51 -7.47 -28.63
N THR A 310 -21.38 -7.94 -29.17
CA THR A 310 -21.34 -8.66 -30.45
C THR A 310 -21.80 -10.12 -30.30
N GLY A 311 -23.06 -10.37 -30.65
CA GLY A 311 -23.67 -11.70 -30.63
C GLY A 311 -23.81 -12.26 -29.22
N HIS A 312 -23.10 -13.35 -28.92
CA HIS A 312 -23.01 -13.93 -27.57
C HIS A 312 -21.84 -13.35 -26.76
N GLU A 313 -20.87 -12.71 -27.39
CA GLU A 313 -19.69 -12.18 -26.73
C GLU A 313 -20.02 -10.84 -26.04
N ARG A 314 -19.38 -10.61 -24.91
CA ARG A 314 -19.54 -9.41 -24.09
C ARG A 314 -18.17 -8.93 -23.69
N LEU A 315 -17.74 -7.89 -24.38
CA LEU A 315 -16.42 -7.29 -24.24
C LEU A 315 -16.57 -5.96 -23.49
N VAL A 316 -15.68 -5.72 -22.54
CA VAL A 316 -15.67 -4.50 -21.72
C VAL A 316 -14.24 -3.97 -21.62
N ARG A 317 -14.08 -2.66 -21.73
CA ARG A 317 -12.81 -1.95 -21.50
C ARG A 317 -13.05 -0.70 -20.67
N LEU A 318 -11.98 -0.11 -20.13
CA LEU A 318 -12.09 1.19 -19.47
C LEU A 318 -12.40 2.27 -20.51
N ARG A 319 -13.33 3.18 -20.19
CA ARG A 319 -13.57 4.37 -21.02
C ARG A 319 -12.43 5.36 -20.82
N GLU A 320 -11.83 5.83 -21.92
CA GLU A 320 -10.89 6.95 -21.86
C GLU A 320 -11.60 8.22 -21.35
N PRO A 321 -10.97 9.02 -20.48
CA PRO A 321 -11.50 10.33 -20.11
C PRO A 321 -11.46 11.26 -21.34
N ALA A 322 -12.59 11.89 -21.65
CA ALA A 322 -12.68 12.83 -22.76
C ALA A 322 -11.69 14.01 -22.58
N ALA A 323 -10.94 14.30 -23.66
CA ALA A 323 -9.86 15.29 -23.70
C ALA A 323 -10.34 16.75 -23.88
#